data_AF-A0A6S7LJR8-F1
#
_entry.id   AF-A0A6S7LJR8-F1
#
_cell.length_a   1.000
_cell.length_b   1.000
_cell.length_c   1.000
_cell.angle_alpha   90.00
_cell.angle_beta   90.00
_cell.angle_gamma   90.00
#
_symmetry.space_group_name_H-M   'P 1'
#
loop_
_entity.id
_entity.type
_entity.pdbx_description
1 polymer ?
#
loop_
_entity_poly.entity_id
_entity_poly.type
_entity_poly.pdbx_seq_one_letter_code
_entity_poly.pdbx_strand_id
1 'polypeptide(L)'
;MEDCPYTTLNQILANFKANGITNELLNAKQLKEKYNFDFPASVKGLFERTGGILLANKCLRALQDQFVKFGGVLHDSEKVLEIMPGDIVKVKTNKGCYRTNKLILTPGPWAPSLLKSLG
;
A
#
# COMPACT_ATOMS: atom_id res chain seq x y z
N MET A 1 -10.17 7.58 -13.89
CA MET A 1 -8.90 7.38 -13.15
C MET A 1 -8.60 8.71 -12.53
N GLU A 2 -8.69 8.80 -11.21
CA GLU A 2 -8.28 9.98 -10.45
C GLU A 2 -6.77 10.15 -10.64
N ASP A 3 -6.32 11.33 -11.05
CA ASP A 3 -4.91 11.59 -11.30
C ASP A 3 -4.09 11.27 -10.05
N CYS A 4 -2.96 10.57 -10.22
CA CYS A 4 -2.04 10.29 -9.13
C CYS A 4 -1.71 11.62 -8.41
N PRO A 5 -1.77 11.71 -7.08
CA PRO A 5 -1.70 12.97 -6.32
C PRO A 5 -0.40 13.77 -6.46
N TYR A 6 0.55 13.28 -7.27
CA TYR A 6 1.86 13.86 -7.53
C TYR A 6 2.16 13.96 -9.03
N THR A 7 1.23 14.47 -9.82
CA THR A 7 1.41 14.60 -11.28
C THR A 7 2.48 15.61 -11.68
N THR A 8 2.88 16.51 -10.77
CA THR A 8 3.93 17.51 -11.06
C THR A 8 5.09 17.46 -10.08
N LEU A 9 6.31 17.59 -10.61
CA LEU A 9 7.55 17.66 -9.83
C LEU A 9 7.52 18.77 -8.76
N ASN A 10 6.81 19.88 -9.04
CA ASN A 10 6.66 21.00 -8.12
C ASN A 10 5.85 20.64 -6.87
N GLN A 11 4.79 19.82 -7.01
CA GLN A 11 4.01 19.35 -5.86
C GLN A 11 4.85 18.43 -4.97
N ILE A 12 5.66 17.55 -5.56
CA ILE A 12 6.57 16.67 -4.82
C ILE A 12 7.60 17.50 -4.05
N LEU A 13 8.23 18.49 -4.70
CA LEU A 13 9.19 19.40 -4.06
C LEU A 13 8.58 20.18 -2.90
N ALA A 14 7.36 20.70 -3.07
CA ALA A 14 6.64 21.41 -2.02
C ALA A 14 6.34 20.49 -0.83
N ASN A 15 5.93 19.24 -1.10
CA ASN A 15 5.69 18.24 -0.07
C ASN A 15 6.97 17.87 0.68
N PHE A 16 8.07 17.64 -0.04
CA PHE A 16 9.37 17.32 0.57
C PHE A 16 9.85 18.46 1.47
N LYS A 17 9.74 19.71 1.01
CA LYS A 17 10.07 20.89 1.80
C LYS A 17 9.21 20.99 3.07
N ALA A 18 7.89 20.78 2.94
CA ALA A 18 6.96 20.83 4.07
C ALA A 18 7.26 19.76 5.13
N ASN A 19 7.82 18.62 4.73
CA ASN A 19 8.14 17.50 5.62
C ASN A 19 9.64 17.41 5.99
N GLY A 20 10.46 18.40 5.63
CA GLY A 20 11.90 18.39 5.93
C GLY A 20 12.68 17.27 5.23
N ILE A 21 12.15 16.72 4.13
CA ILE A 21 12.78 15.62 3.38
C ILE A 21 13.88 16.20 2.50
N THR A 22 15.12 15.76 2.74
CA THR A 22 16.27 16.17 1.95
C THR A 22 16.19 15.57 0.55
N ASN A 23 16.29 16.42 -0.47
CA ASN A 23 16.17 16.03 -1.87
C ASN A 23 17.10 16.85 -2.77
N GLU A 24 17.46 16.28 -3.91
CA GLU A 24 18.33 16.90 -4.92
C GLU A 24 17.56 16.98 -6.26
N LEU A 25 17.37 18.19 -6.79
CA LEU A 25 16.86 18.37 -8.15
C LEU A 25 18.02 18.22 -9.14
N LEU A 26 17.88 17.30 -10.08
CA LEU A 26 18.90 16.96 -11.06
C LEU A 26 18.42 17.30 -12.48
N ASN A 27 19.30 17.92 -13.27
CA ASN A 27 19.08 18.09 -14.71
C ASN A 27 19.56 16.84 -15.50
N ALA A 28 19.25 16.79 -16.80
CA ALA A 28 19.62 15.66 -17.66
C ALA A 28 21.14 15.34 -17.67
N LYS A 29 22.02 16.35 -17.59
CA LYS A 29 23.48 16.15 -17.53
C LYS A 29 23.88 15.47 -16.22
N GLN A 30 23.37 15.95 -15.08
CA GLN A 30 23.62 15.38 -13.76
C GLN A 30 23.07 13.95 -13.64
N LEU A 31 21.91 13.67 -14.27
CA LEU A 31 21.34 12.31 -14.31
C LEU A 31 22.21 11.35 -15.12
N LYS A 32 22.73 11.79 -16.28
CA LYS A 32 23.66 11.01 -17.10
C LYS A 32 24.95 10.72 -16.34
N GLU A 33 25.54 11.73 -15.71
CA GLU A 33 26.76 11.58 -14.91
C GLU A 33 26.57 10.60 -13.73
N LYS A 34 25.40 10.65 -13.06
CA LYS A 34 25.15 9.87 -11.85
C LYS A 34 24.69 8.43 -12.12
N TYR A 35 23.89 8.21 -13.16
CA TYR A 35 23.22 6.93 -13.42
C TYR A 35 23.53 6.31 -14.78
N ASN A 36 24.36 6.96 -15.60
CA ASN A 36 24.77 6.49 -16.93
C ASN A 36 23.60 6.17 -17.87
N PHE A 37 22.51 6.95 -17.79
CA PHE A 37 21.38 6.90 -18.70
C PHE A 37 21.29 8.19 -19.51
N ASP A 38 20.96 8.08 -20.79
CA ASP A 38 20.70 9.24 -21.63
C ASP A 38 19.25 9.70 -21.47
N PHE A 39 19.08 10.98 -21.15
CA PHE A 39 17.78 11.63 -21.01
C PHE A 39 17.68 12.83 -21.96
N PRO A 40 16.48 13.14 -22.51
CA PRO A 40 16.24 14.41 -23.19
C PRO A 40 16.59 15.61 -22.30
N ALA A 41 17.09 16.70 -22.88
CA ALA A 41 17.50 17.89 -22.14
C ALA A 41 16.37 18.55 -21.32
N SER A 42 15.11 18.31 -21.69
CA SER A 42 13.92 18.78 -20.98
C SER A 42 13.60 18.00 -19.70
N VAL A 43 14.21 16.83 -19.49
CA VAL A 43 13.96 15.99 -18.31
C VAL A 43 14.64 16.56 -17.08
N LYS A 44 13.88 16.57 -15.98
CA LYS A 44 14.38 16.82 -14.62
C LYS A 44 14.11 15.59 -13.78
N GLY A 45 15.06 15.25 -12.91
CA GLY A 45 14.92 14.20 -11.92
C GLY A 45 14.88 14.79 -10.52
N LEU A 46 14.19 14.13 -9.60
CA LEU A 46 14.24 14.43 -8.19
C LEU A 46 14.80 13.22 -7.45
N PHE A 47 15.88 13.42 -6.72
CA PHE A 47 16.55 12.37 -5.98
C PHE A 47 16.31 12.54 -4.48
N GLU A 48 15.62 11.58 -3.87
CA GLU A 48 15.45 11.47 -2.43
C GLU A 48 16.44 10.45 -1.87
N ARG A 49 17.39 10.91 -1.06
CA ARG A 49 18.48 10.05 -0.56
C ARG A 49 18.02 8.96 0.40
N THR A 50 16.95 9.22 1.15
CA THR A 50 16.36 8.31 2.14
C THR A 50 15.36 7.34 1.52
N GLY A 51 14.97 7.57 0.26
CA GLY A 51 14.08 6.68 -0.46
C GLY A 51 14.71 5.30 -0.65
N GLY A 52 13.86 4.28 -0.77
CA GLY A 52 14.32 2.91 -0.87
C GLY A 52 13.26 1.96 -1.40
N ILE A 53 13.62 0.68 -1.43
CA ILE A 53 12.77 -0.39 -1.94
C ILE A 53 12.40 -1.30 -0.78
N LEU A 54 11.10 -1.56 -0.62
CA LEU A 54 10.60 -2.63 0.24
C LEU A 54 10.21 -3.82 -0.64
N LEU A 55 10.73 -4.99 -0.29
CA LEU A 55 10.31 -6.24 -0.92
C LEU A 55 8.96 -6.64 -0.34
N ALA A 56 7.87 -6.13 -0.92
CA ALA A 56 6.51 -6.21 -0.38
C ALA A 56 6.13 -7.62 0.11
N ASN A 57 6.44 -8.66 -0.68
CA ASN A 57 6.18 -10.05 -0.30
C ASN A 57 6.94 -10.49 0.97
N LYS A 58 8.18 -10.03 1.15
CA LYS A 58 8.97 -10.33 2.36
C LYS A 58 8.46 -9.55 3.56
N CYS A 59 8.09 -8.28 3.38
CA CYS A 59 7.49 -7.47 4.45
C CYS A 59 6.17 -8.09 4.93
N LEU A 60 5.30 -8.49 4.01
CA LEU A 60 4.05 -9.16 4.32
C LEU A 60 4.28 -10.49 5.06
N ARG A 61 5.23 -11.31 4.57
CA ARG A 61 5.57 -12.58 5.22
C ARG A 61 6.08 -12.36 6.64
N ALA A 62 6.98 -11.40 6.84
CA ALA A 62 7.50 -11.08 8.17
C ALA A 62 6.39 -10.68 9.15
N LEU A 63 5.42 -9.87 8.69
CA LEU A 63 4.25 -9.50 9.50
C LEU A 63 3.39 -10.72 9.83
N GLN A 64 3.08 -11.57 8.84
CA GLN A 64 2.32 -12.81 9.02
C GLN A 64 3.01 -13.76 10.01
N ASP A 65 4.34 -13.91 9.93
CA ASP A 65 5.12 -14.72 10.84
C ASP A 65 5.02 -14.22 12.28
N GLN A 66 5.13 -12.91 12.51
CA GLN A 66 4.92 -12.35 13.84
C GLN A 66 3.49 -12.54 14.32
N PHE A 67 2.49 -12.31 13.48
CA PHE A 67 1.08 -12.49 13.84
C PHE A 67 0.81 -13.91 14.34
N VAL A 68 1.29 -14.92 13.61
CA VAL A 68 1.16 -16.33 14.02
C VAL A 68 1.95 -16.63 15.28
N LYS A 69 3.18 -16.12 15.41
CA LYS A 69 4.01 -16.28 16.61
C LYS A 69 3.32 -15.77 17.88
N PHE A 70 2.52 -14.72 17.77
CA PHE A 70 1.74 -14.16 18.89
C PHE A 70 0.33 -14.79 19.03
N GLY A 71 0.07 -15.92 18.39
CA GLY A 71 -1.17 -16.70 18.54
C GLY A 71 -2.28 -16.37 17.54
N GLY A 72 -2.00 -15.51 16.56
CA GLY A 72 -2.89 -15.27 15.43
C GLY A 72 -3.05 -16.49 14.53
N VAL A 73 -4.20 -16.63 13.89
CA VAL A 73 -4.48 -17.73 12.96
C VAL A 73 -4.70 -17.15 11.56
N LEU A 74 -4.00 -17.69 10.58
CA LEU A 74 -4.14 -17.31 9.17
C LEU A 74 -4.96 -18.37 8.43
N HIS A 75 -6.02 -17.92 7.76
CA HIS A 75 -6.93 -18.74 6.97
C HIS A 75 -6.78 -18.39 5.49
N ASP A 76 -5.81 -19.02 4.82
CA ASP A 76 -5.57 -18.79 3.40
C ASP A 76 -6.54 -19.58 2.50
N SER A 77 -6.69 -19.11 1.26
CA SER A 77 -7.63 -19.68 0.27
C SER A 77 -9.07 -19.77 0.79
N GLU A 78 -9.44 -18.88 1.70
CA GLU A 78 -10.74 -18.85 2.37
C GLU A 78 -11.46 -17.54 2.04
N LYS A 79 -12.33 -17.59 1.05
CA LYS A 79 -13.06 -16.43 0.57
C LYS A 79 -14.25 -16.17 1.48
N VAL A 80 -14.35 -14.94 2.00
CA VAL A 80 -15.56 -14.43 2.66
C VAL A 80 -16.69 -14.34 1.63
N LEU A 81 -17.83 -14.96 1.94
CA LEU A 81 -19.03 -14.98 1.11
C LEU A 81 -20.10 -14.04 1.62
N GLU A 82 -20.23 -13.92 2.94
CA GLU A 82 -21.27 -13.14 3.59
C GLU A 82 -20.81 -12.67 4.96
N ILE A 83 -21.15 -11.44 5.31
CA ILE A 83 -20.95 -10.88 6.64
C ILE A 83 -22.33 -10.45 7.13
N MET A 84 -22.71 -10.93 8.32
CA MET A 84 -23.97 -10.60 8.97
C MET A 84 -23.67 -9.74 10.21
N PRO A 85 -23.90 -8.42 10.17
CA PRO A 85 -23.74 -7.53 11.32
C PRO A 85 -24.70 -7.86 12.46
N GLY A 86 -24.30 -7.50 13.68
CA GLY A 86 -25.07 -7.66 14.92
C GLY A 86 -24.16 -7.55 16.14
N ASP A 87 -24.69 -7.73 17.36
CA ASP A 87 -23.91 -7.72 18.61
C ASP A 87 -22.74 -8.71 18.58
N ILE A 88 -22.94 -9.82 17.86
CA ILE A 88 -21.90 -10.75 17.45
C ILE A 88 -21.97 -10.84 15.94
N VAL A 89 -20.92 -10.35 15.27
CA VAL A 89 -20.77 -10.43 13.81
C VAL A 89 -20.56 -11.89 13.41
N LYS A 90 -21.31 -12.36 12.41
CA LYS A 90 -21.10 -13.68 11.81
C LYS A 90 -20.47 -13.51 10.44
N VAL A 91 -19.46 -14.33 10.15
CA VAL A 91 -18.75 -14.33 8.86
C VAL A 91 -18.87 -15.73 8.27
N LYS A 92 -19.48 -15.83 7.08
CA LYS A 92 -19.55 -17.07 6.31
C LYS A 92 -18.50 -17.03 5.21
N THR A 93 -17.74 -18.11 5.09
CA THR A 93 -16.72 -18.31 4.06
C THR A 93 -17.07 -19.52 3.20
N ASN A 94 -16.26 -19.79 2.19
CA ASN A 94 -16.33 -21.04 1.42
C ASN A 94 -15.83 -22.28 2.19
N LYS A 95 -15.29 -22.12 3.41
CA LYS A 95 -14.76 -23.23 4.22
C LYS A 95 -15.40 -23.34 5.61
N GLY A 96 -16.11 -22.33 6.09
CA GLY A 96 -16.70 -22.35 7.43
C GLY A 96 -17.49 -21.11 7.81
N CYS A 97 -17.80 -21.02 9.09
CA CYS A 97 -18.52 -19.92 9.71
C CYS A 97 -17.81 -19.49 10.99
N TYR A 98 -17.59 -18.18 11.14
CA TYR A 98 -16.94 -17.57 12.30
C TYR A 98 -17.86 -16.59 13.01
N ARG A 99 -17.58 -16.34 14.30
CA ARG A 99 -18.30 -15.39 15.14
C ARG A 99 -17.28 -14.51 15.86
N THR A 100 -17.51 -13.20 15.88
CA THR A 100 -16.63 -12.24 16.55
C THR A 100 -17.41 -11.03 17.07
N ASN A 101 -16.92 -10.40 18.13
CA ASN A 101 -17.43 -9.12 18.60
C ASN A 101 -16.94 -7.94 17.74
N LYS A 102 -15.80 -8.09 17.06
CA LYS A 102 -15.18 -7.03 16.24
C LYS A 102 -14.64 -7.62 14.95
N LEU A 103 -14.94 -6.95 13.83
CA LEU A 103 -14.46 -7.32 12.49
C LEU A 103 -13.72 -6.14 11.88
N ILE A 104 -12.48 -6.38 11.43
CA ILE A 104 -11.69 -5.40 10.67
C ILE A 104 -11.74 -5.82 9.20
N LEU A 105 -12.11 -4.89 8.32
CA LEU A 105 -12.20 -5.12 6.89
C LEU A 105 -11.05 -4.43 6.15
N THR A 106 -10.13 -5.23 5.60
CA THR A 106 -9.04 -4.78 4.72
C THR A 106 -9.06 -5.49 3.35
N PRO A 107 -10.22 -5.57 2.65
CA PRO A 107 -10.38 -6.41 1.47
C PRO A 107 -9.78 -5.82 0.18
N GLY A 108 -8.96 -4.75 0.25
CA GLY A 108 -8.31 -4.16 -0.92
C GLY A 108 -9.28 -3.82 -2.07
N PRO A 109 -8.94 -4.16 -3.34
CA PRO A 109 -9.80 -3.89 -4.50
C PRO A 109 -11.20 -4.52 -4.44
N TRP A 110 -11.42 -5.53 -3.58
CA TRP A 110 -12.74 -6.15 -3.41
C TRP A 110 -13.67 -5.35 -2.49
N ALA A 111 -13.17 -4.28 -1.83
CA ALA A 111 -13.95 -3.44 -0.94
C ALA A 111 -15.30 -3.00 -1.51
N PRO A 112 -15.41 -2.45 -2.75
CA PRO A 112 -16.70 -2.00 -3.26
C PRO A 112 -17.75 -3.12 -3.31
N SER A 113 -17.36 -4.32 -3.70
CA SER A 113 -18.25 -5.48 -3.78
C SER A 113 -18.65 -6.01 -2.39
N LEU A 114 -17.70 -6.09 -1.46
CA LEU A 114 -17.95 -6.62 -0.12
C LEU A 114 -18.80 -5.65 0.70
N LEU A 115 -18.44 -4.36 0.67
CA LEU A 115 -19.09 -3.33 1.48
C LEU A 115 -20.52 -3.04 1.00
N LYS A 116 -20.83 -3.18 -0.29
CA LYS A 116 -22.20 -3.04 -0.81
C LYS A 116 -23.21 -3.96 -0.11
N SER A 117 -22.78 -5.12 0.37
CA SER A 117 -23.65 -6.07 1.09
C SER A 117 -23.92 -5.69 2.55
N LEU A 118 -23.22 -4.67 3.08
CA LEU A 118 -23.23 -4.29 4.49
C LEU A 118 -24.11 -3.08 4.84
N GLY A 119 -24.77 -2.49 3.84
CA GLY A 119 -25.60 -1.28 3.98
C GLY A 119 -24.93 -0.07 3.37
#